data_AF-A0A5N6NMJ3-F1
#
_entry.id   AF-A0A5N6NMJ3-F1
#
_cell.length_a   1.000
_cell.length_b   1.000
_cell.length_c   1.000
_cell.angle_alpha   90.00
_cell.angle_beta   90.00
_cell.angle_gamma   90.00
#
_symmetry.space_group_name_H-M   'P 1'
#
loop_
_entity.id
_entity.type
_entity.pdbx_description
1 polymer ?
#
loop_
_entity_poly.entity_id
_entity_poly.type
_entity_poly.pdbx_seq_one_letter_code
_entity_poly.pdbx_strand_id
1 'polypeptide(L)'
;MNPLTLDMYRQSSGISPEELSEWSEEGASPVIPGPLKLYQNLIKLRFKIVFLTGMSEVYKEPRIKNLKAAGYTKWEKLILKGVDNHDRAEVYKSGERKALEEDGYRIRGNMGDQWSDLIGTNTGDRSFKLPNPLYYIP
;
A
#
# COMPACT_ATOMS: atom_id res chain seq x y z
N MET A 1 17.44 4.43 -13.89
CA MET A 1 16.20 3.63 -14.04
C MET A 1 16.65 2.22 -14.40
N ASN A 2 16.31 1.22 -13.58
CA ASN A 2 16.69 -0.18 -13.85
C ASN A 2 15.86 -0.67 -15.05
N PRO A 3 16.42 -1.43 -16.02
CA PRO A 3 15.66 -2.05 -17.10
C PRO A 3 14.37 -2.77 -16.64
N LEU A 4 14.36 -3.36 -15.43
CA LEU A 4 13.16 -3.96 -14.83
C LEU A 4 11.99 -2.97 -14.63
N THR A 5 12.28 -1.69 -14.36
CA THR A 5 11.24 -0.69 -14.13
C THR A 5 10.52 -0.28 -15.43
N LEU A 6 11.17 -0.49 -16.58
CA LEU A 6 10.62 -0.15 -17.90
C LEU A 6 9.82 -1.31 -18.49
N ASP A 7 10.19 -2.56 -18.19
CA ASP A 7 9.46 -3.75 -18.64
C ASP A 7 8.10 -3.92 -17.92
N MET A 8 7.99 -3.48 -16.66
CA MET A 8 6.70 -3.45 -15.94
C MET A 8 5.66 -2.51 -16.59
N TYR A 9 6.10 -1.48 -17.31
CA TYR A 9 5.20 -0.57 -18.03
C TYR A 9 4.68 -1.15 -19.35
N ARG A 10 5.26 -2.26 -19.84
CA ARG A 10 4.94 -2.83 -21.17
C ARG A 10 4.07 -4.07 -21.17
N GLN A 11 3.79 -4.70 -20.02
CA GLN A 11 3.06 -5.97 -20.00
C GLN A 11 1.90 -5.97 -19.00
N SER A 12 0.74 -5.50 -19.45
CA SER A 12 -0.52 -5.95 -18.87
C SER A 12 -0.72 -7.42 -19.25
N SER A 13 -0.77 -8.32 -18.25
CA SER A 13 -1.11 -9.77 -18.30
C SER A 13 0.00 -10.85 -18.37
N GLY A 14 1.21 -10.62 -17.84
CA GLY A 14 2.32 -11.61 -17.97
C GLY A 14 3.12 -12.03 -16.73
N ILE A 15 2.98 -11.37 -15.56
CA ILE A 15 3.86 -11.64 -14.42
C ILE A 15 3.39 -12.88 -13.65
N SER A 16 4.26 -13.88 -13.51
CA SER A 16 3.98 -15.08 -12.72
C SER A 16 3.97 -14.79 -11.20
N PRO A 17 3.30 -15.62 -10.38
CA PRO A 17 3.37 -15.50 -8.92
C PRO A 17 4.81 -15.52 -8.38
N GLU A 18 5.68 -16.33 -8.99
CA GLU A 18 7.09 -16.45 -8.64
C GLU A 18 7.86 -15.17 -8.98
N GLU A 19 7.70 -14.62 -10.18
CA GLU A 19 8.32 -13.36 -10.58
C GLU A 19 7.88 -12.20 -9.67
N LEU A 20 6.60 -12.18 -9.29
CA LEU A 20 6.07 -11.18 -8.35
C LEU A 20 6.66 -11.37 -6.93
N SER A 21 6.89 -12.62 -6.52
CA SER A 21 7.55 -12.96 -5.26
C SER A 21 8.98 -12.45 -5.24
N GLU A 22 9.78 -12.80 -6.25
CA GLU A 22 11.17 -12.38 -6.39
C GLU A 22 11.31 -10.85 -6.39
N TRP A 23 10.45 -10.17 -7.15
CA TRP A 23 10.41 -8.69 -7.16
C TRP A 23 10.04 -8.09 -5.80
N SER A 24 9.13 -8.73 -5.07
CA SER A 24 8.73 -8.30 -3.72
C SER A 24 9.87 -8.45 -2.72
N GLU A 25 10.68 -9.50 -2.85
CA GLU A 25 11.88 -9.74 -2.05
C GLU A 25 13.02 -8.76 -2.35
N GLU A 26 13.18 -8.36 -3.62
CA GLU A 26 14.19 -7.37 -4.02
C GLU A 26 14.00 -6.04 -3.26
N GLY A 27 12.74 -5.65 -3.02
CA GLY A 27 12.42 -4.45 -2.26
C GLY A 27 12.98 -3.18 -2.91
N ALA A 28 12.94 -3.11 -4.24
CA ALA A 28 13.51 -2.03 -5.05
C ALA A 28 12.44 -1.26 -5.85
N SER A 29 11.17 -1.33 -5.46
CA SER A 29 10.09 -0.62 -6.18
C SER A 29 10.35 0.89 -6.18
N PRO A 30 10.23 1.58 -7.34
CA PRO A 30 10.52 3.00 -7.44
C PRO A 30 9.51 3.84 -6.65
N VAL A 31 9.92 5.04 -6.24
CA VAL A 31 9.03 6.00 -5.59
C VAL A 31 8.12 6.69 -6.60
N ILE A 32 6.85 6.89 -6.22
CA ILE A 32 5.93 7.76 -6.93
C ILE A 32 6.00 9.17 -6.31
N PRO A 33 6.41 10.22 -7.06
CA PRO A 33 6.67 11.54 -6.48
C PRO A 33 5.47 12.20 -5.79
N GLY A 34 4.26 12.03 -6.34
CA GLY A 34 3.03 12.63 -5.82
C GLY A 34 2.70 12.16 -4.40
N PRO A 35 2.51 10.85 -4.16
CA PRO A 35 2.32 10.29 -2.82
C PRO A 35 3.45 10.62 -1.84
N LEU A 36 4.71 10.64 -2.28
CA LEU A 36 5.83 11.02 -1.41
C LEU A 36 5.69 12.48 -0.92
N LYS A 37 5.37 13.41 -1.83
CA LYS A 37 5.14 14.82 -1.48
C LYS A 37 3.95 14.98 -0.53
N LEU A 38 2.86 14.25 -0.76
CA LEU A 38 1.70 14.25 0.15
C LEU A 38 2.12 13.76 1.54
N TYR A 39 2.78 12.61 1.61
CA TYR A 39 3.30 12.03 2.85
C TYR A 39 4.15 13.03 3.64
N GLN A 40 5.12 13.67 2.98
CA GLN A 40 5.99 14.67 3.62
C GLN A 40 5.19 15.84 4.21
N ASN A 41 4.15 16.29 3.52
CA ASN A 41 3.27 17.36 4.02
C ASN A 41 2.43 16.89 5.20
N LEU A 42 1.88 15.67 5.16
CA LEU A 42 1.09 15.09 6.26
C LEU A 42 1.93 14.90 7.52
N ILE A 43 3.19 14.48 7.40
CA ILE A 43 4.13 14.40 8.53
C ILE A 43 4.36 15.78 9.15
N LYS A 44 4.55 16.84 8.35
CA LYS A 44 4.70 18.22 8.86
C LYS A 44 3.46 18.70 9.62
N LEU A 45 2.29 18.26 9.17
CA LEU A 45 0.99 18.52 9.82
C LEU A 45 0.71 17.58 11.00
N ARG A 46 1.66 16.71 11.38
CA ARG A 46 1.58 15.76 12.49
C ARG A 46 0.47 14.71 12.35
N PHE A 47 0.10 14.38 11.12
CA PHE A 47 -0.74 13.20 10.88
C PHE A 47 0.04 11.93 11.20
N LYS A 48 -0.64 11.00 11.85
CA LYS A 48 -0.19 9.61 12.00
C LYS A 48 -0.43 8.87 10.69
N ILE A 49 0.64 8.40 10.08
CA ILE A 49 0.57 7.69 8.80
C ILE A 49 0.44 6.19 9.07
N VAL A 50 -0.56 5.55 8.46
CA VAL A 50 -0.67 4.09 8.43
C VAL A 50 -0.55 3.62 7.00
N PHE A 51 0.34 2.66 6.77
CA PHE A 51 0.40 1.91 5.52
C PHE A 51 -0.38 0.60 5.68
N LEU A 52 -1.42 0.40 4.89
CA LEU A 52 -2.26 -0.79 4.89
C LEU A 52 -2.19 -1.45 3.50
N THR A 53 -1.62 -2.65 3.42
CA THR A 53 -1.37 -3.34 2.14
C THR A 53 -1.91 -4.77 2.15
N GLY A 54 -2.35 -5.24 0.98
CA GLY A 54 -2.72 -6.64 0.77
C GLY A 54 -1.52 -7.58 0.59
N MET A 55 -0.29 -7.04 0.60
CA MET A 55 0.95 -7.82 0.53
C MET A 55 1.10 -8.70 1.76
N SER A 56 1.53 -9.95 1.55
CA SER A 56 1.78 -10.91 2.62
C SER A 56 2.88 -10.43 3.57
N GLU A 57 2.70 -10.70 4.86
CA GLU A 57 3.63 -10.32 5.92
C GLU A 57 5.04 -10.90 5.78
N VAL A 58 5.23 -11.97 4.99
CA VAL A 58 6.55 -12.52 4.66
C VAL A 58 7.47 -11.47 4.01
N TYR A 59 6.90 -10.49 3.32
CA TYR A 59 7.65 -9.41 2.64
C TYR A 59 7.82 -8.14 3.50
N LYS A 60 7.57 -8.22 4.81
CA LYS A 60 7.61 -7.05 5.70
C LYS A 60 8.98 -6.36 5.71
N GLU A 61 10.06 -7.11 5.84
CA GLU A 61 11.41 -6.54 5.89
C GLU A 61 11.84 -5.91 4.55
N PRO A 62 11.70 -6.58 3.38
CA PRO A 62 11.89 -5.95 2.07
C PRO A 62 11.06 -4.68 1.90
N ARG A 63 9.80 -4.69 2.33
CA ARG A 63 8.91 -3.53 2.25
C ARG A 63 9.41 -2.36 3.11
N ILE A 64 9.86 -2.61 4.34
CA ILE A 64 10.42 -1.58 5.23
C ILE A 64 11.67 -0.96 4.61
N LYS A 65 12.58 -1.79 4.08
CA LYS A 65 13.80 -1.33 3.40
C LYS A 65 13.45 -0.43 2.21
N ASN A 66 12.50 -0.86 1.37
CA ASN A 66 12.08 -0.09 0.20
C ASN A 66 11.44 1.25 0.59
N LEU A 67 10.52 1.25 1.57
CA LEU A 67 9.86 2.47 2.04
C LEU A 67 10.89 3.50 2.53
N LYS A 68 11.87 3.07 3.32
CA LYS A 68 12.97 3.93 3.79
C LYS A 68 13.81 4.46 2.64
N ALA A 69 14.20 3.60 1.70
CA ALA A 69 14.97 4.01 0.51
C ALA A 69 14.21 5.02 -0.36
N ALA A 70 12.88 4.89 -0.45
CA ALA A 70 12.00 5.80 -1.17
C ALA A 70 11.71 7.12 -0.41
N GLY A 71 12.20 7.28 0.82
CA GLY A 71 12.05 8.51 1.61
C GLY A 71 10.86 8.54 2.58
N TYR A 72 10.16 7.42 2.76
CA TYR A 72 9.18 7.25 3.83
C TYR A 72 9.90 6.75 5.08
N THR A 73 10.04 7.57 6.12
CA THR A 73 10.91 7.24 7.29
C THR A 73 10.17 7.22 8.63
N LYS A 74 8.91 7.65 8.64
CA LYS A 74 8.03 7.70 9.81
C LYS A 74 6.63 7.19 9.47
N TRP A 75 6.09 6.32 10.29
CA TRP A 75 4.70 5.86 10.23
C TRP A 75 4.29 5.37 11.62
N GLU A 76 2.99 5.42 11.88
CA GLU A 76 2.38 4.87 13.09
C GLU A 76 2.31 3.35 13.02
N LYS A 77 1.76 2.82 11.91
CA LYS A 77 1.65 1.39 11.66
C LYS A 77 1.96 1.05 10.20
N LEU A 78 2.57 -0.12 10.01
CA LEU A 78 2.72 -0.80 8.73
C LEU A 78 2.01 -2.15 8.85
N ILE A 79 0.85 -2.27 8.23
CA ILE A 79 -0.06 -3.40 8.32
C ILE A 79 -0.01 -4.17 7.01
N LEU A 80 0.45 -5.42 7.10
CA LEU A 80 0.52 -6.39 5.99
C LEU A 80 -0.49 -7.50 6.25
N LYS A 81 -0.88 -8.19 5.19
CA LYS A 81 -1.83 -9.29 5.26
C LYS A 81 -1.16 -10.52 5.86
N GLY A 82 -1.78 -11.14 6.87
CA GLY A 82 -1.27 -12.36 7.49
C GLY A 82 -1.19 -13.52 6.48
N VAL A 83 -0.23 -14.43 6.67
CA VAL A 83 0.03 -15.54 5.72
C VAL A 83 -1.19 -16.42 5.43
N ASP A 84 -2.01 -16.67 6.44
CA ASP A 84 -3.19 -17.54 6.35
C ASP A 84 -4.49 -16.76 6.06
N ASN A 85 -4.40 -15.44 5.83
CA ASN A 85 -5.58 -14.64 5.54
C ASN A 85 -5.93 -14.71 4.04
N HIS A 86 -7.05 -15.37 3.75
CA HIS A 86 -7.59 -15.53 2.40
C HIS A 86 -8.76 -14.58 2.08
N ASP A 87 -9.04 -13.61 2.94
CA ASP A 87 -10.14 -12.66 2.74
C ASP A 87 -9.94 -11.84 1.46
N ARG A 88 -11.05 -11.42 0.85
CA ARG A 88 -11.02 -10.42 -0.23
C ARG A 88 -10.37 -9.14 0.28
N ALA A 89 -9.64 -8.45 -0.59
CA ALA A 89 -8.88 -7.25 -0.22
C ALA A 89 -9.75 -6.18 0.46
N GLU A 90 -10.97 -5.96 -0.02
CA GLU A 90 -11.93 -5.03 0.60
C GLU A 90 -12.28 -5.44 2.04
N VAL A 91 -12.58 -6.72 2.27
CA VAL A 91 -13.01 -7.24 3.57
C VAL A 91 -11.88 -7.12 4.58
N TYR A 92 -10.70 -7.60 4.20
CA TYR A 92 -9.48 -7.48 4.99
C TYR A 92 -9.21 -6.01 5.36
N LYS A 93 -9.17 -5.11 4.37
CA LYS A 93 -8.84 -3.70 4.61
C LYS A 93 -9.92 -2.97 5.41
N SER A 94 -11.18 -3.33 5.24
CA SER A 94 -12.27 -2.80 6.07
C SER A 94 -12.10 -3.21 7.53
N GLY A 95 -11.74 -4.48 7.78
CA GLY A 95 -11.42 -4.98 9.12
C GLY A 95 -10.26 -4.24 9.77
N GLU A 96 -9.15 -4.05 9.06
CA GLU A 96 -7.99 -3.32 9.57
C GLU A 96 -8.31 -1.84 9.85
N ARG A 97 -9.10 -1.18 8.99
CA ARG A 97 -9.54 0.20 9.24
C ARG A 97 -10.48 0.29 10.44
N LYS A 98 -11.38 -0.67 10.61
CA LYS A 98 -12.24 -0.77 11.79
C LYS A 98 -11.40 -0.94 13.06
N ALA A 99 -10.41 -1.83 13.05
CA ALA A 99 -9.51 -2.05 14.19
C ALA A 99 -8.73 -0.76 14.56
N LEU A 100 -8.33 0.06 13.58
CA LEU A 100 -7.75 1.38 13.85
C LEU A 100 -8.74 2.31 14.56
N GLU A 101 -10.01 2.37 14.13
CA GLU A 101 -11.00 3.21 14.80
C GLU A 101 -11.33 2.71 16.22
N GLU A 102 -11.38 1.39 16.42
CA GLU A 102 -11.56 0.76 17.74
C GLU A 102 -10.35 1.00 18.67
N ASP A 103 -9.14 1.10 18.12
CA ASP A 103 -7.93 1.54 18.83
C ASP A 103 -7.94 3.05 19.17
N GLY A 104 -9.01 3.78 18.82
CA GLY A 104 -9.20 5.20 19.13
C GLY A 104 -8.61 6.15 18.09
N TYR A 105 -8.17 5.66 16.93
CA TYR A 105 -7.77 6.54 15.83
C TYR A 105 -8.99 7.12 15.12
N ARG A 106 -8.80 8.27 14.47
CA ARG A 106 -9.77 8.83 13.52
C ARG A 106 -9.15 8.88 12.13
N ILE A 107 -9.71 8.14 11.18
CA ILE A 107 -9.22 8.11 9.80
C ILE A 107 -9.70 9.37 9.07
N ARG A 108 -8.78 10.31 8.83
CA ARG A 108 -9.10 11.58 8.15
C ARG A 108 -9.04 11.50 6.63
N GLY A 109 -8.30 10.54 6.10
CA GLY A 109 -8.19 10.35 4.67
C GLY A 109 -7.67 8.96 4.34
N ASN A 110 -8.14 8.41 3.23
CA ASN A 110 -7.74 7.11 2.71
C ASN A 110 -7.32 7.26 1.24
N MET A 111 -6.17 6.71 0.89
CA MET A 111 -5.61 6.81 -0.46
C MET A 111 -5.19 5.42 -0.94
N GLY A 112 -5.59 5.08 -2.16
CA GLY A 112 -5.31 3.80 -2.76
C GLY A 112 -5.48 3.85 -4.27
N ASP A 113 -4.86 2.92 -4.97
CA ASP A 113 -4.94 2.79 -6.42
C ASP A 113 -5.99 1.76 -6.86
N GLN A 114 -6.57 1.01 -5.93
CA GLN A 114 -7.67 0.08 -6.21
C GLN A 114 -8.96 0.53 -5.52
N TRP A 115 -10.11 0.17 -6.09
CA TRP A 115 -11.39 0.46 -5.42
C TRP A 115 -11.52 -0.32 -4.11
N SER A 116 -10.99 -1.54 -4.05
CA SER A 116 -10.92 -2.35 -2.81
C SER A 116 -10.14 -1.69 -1.67
N ASP A 117 -9.33 -0.66 -1.93
CA ASP A 117 -8.70 0.16 -0.89
C ASP A 117 -9.67 1.16 -0.26
N LEU A 118 -10.68 1.60 -1.02
CA LEU A 118 -11.46 2.82 -0.77
C LEU A 118 -12.95 2.56 -0.53
N ILE A 119 -13.43 1.35 -0.79
CA ILE A 119 -14.81 0.90 -0.53
C ILE A 119 -14.87 0.04 0.74
N GLY A 120 -16.08 -0.40 1.10
CA GLY A 120 -16.37 -1.10 2.35
C GLY A 120 -16.66 -0.13 3.50
N THR A 121 -16.18 -0.44 4.69
CA THR A 121 -16.44 0.37 5.91
C THR A 121 -15.21 1.11 6.40
N ASN A 122 -15.40 2.09 7.29
CA ASN A 122 -14.33 2.82 7.98
C ASN A 122 -13.33 3.47 6.99
N THR A 123 -13.82 3.99 5.87
CA THR A 123 -12.99 4.57 4.80
C THR A 123 -12.41 5.94 5.16
N GLY A 124 -12.83 6.51 6.29
CA GLY A 124 -12.43 7.82 6.78
C GLY A 124 -13.23 8.97 6.17
N ASP A 125 -12.87 10.20 6.56
CA ASP A 125 -13.61 11.41 6.15
C ASP A 125 -13.56 11.66 4.62
N ARG A 126 -12.50 11.23 3.92
CA ARG A 126 -12.35 11.40 2.46
C ARG A 126 -11.44 10.35 1.82
N SER A 127 -11.86 9.82 0.68
CA SER A 127 -11.08 8.88 -0.14
C SER A 127 -10.45 9.54 -1.37
N PHE A 128 -9.27 9.08 -1.77
CA PHE A 128 -8.51 9.58 -2.92
C PHE A 128 -8.02 8.41 -3.78
N LYS A 129 -8.59 8.28 -4.99
CA LYS A 129 -8.24 7.23 -5.95
C LYS A 129 -7.04 7.65 -6.79
N LEU A 130 -5.98 6.85 -6.74
CA LEU A 130 -4.85 6.98 -7.66
C LEU A 130 -5.12 6.20 -8.97
N PRO A 131 -4.63 6.68 -10.12
CA PRO A 131 -4.71 5.93 -11.37
C PRO A 131 -3.75 4.74 -11.34
N ASN A 132 -4.24 3.56 -11.70
CA ASN A 132 -3.42 2.39 -11.98
C ASN A 132 -4.06 1.65 -13.17
N PRO A 133 -3.49 1.77 -14.39
CA PRO A 133 -4.01 1.12 -15.58
C PRO A 133 -3.50 -0.33 -15.75
N LEU A 134 -2.59 -0.80 -14.89
CA LEU A 134 -1.87 -2.06 -15.10
C LEU A 134 -2.67 -3.29 -14.70
N TYR A 135 -3.44 -3.21 -13.61
CA TYR A 135 -4.23 -4.33 -13.09
C TYR A 135 -5.41 -3.87 -12.23
N TYR A 136 -6.34 -4.81 -11.99
CA TYR A 136 -7.53 -4.61 -11.18
C TYR A 136 -7.64 -5.70 -10.12
N ILE A 137 -7.95 -5.31 -8.88
CA ILE A 137 -8.30 -6.21 -7.79
C ILE A 137 -9.82 -6.13 -7.55
N PRO A 138 -10.59 -7.21 -7.84
CA PRO A 138 -12.02 -7.26 -7.62
C PRO A 138 -12.47 -7.22 -6.15
#